data_AF-A0A536AFV2-F1
#
_entry.id   AF-A0A536AFV2-F1
#
_cell.length_a   1.000
_cell.length_b   1.000
_cell.length_c   1.000
_cell.angle_alpha   90.00
_cell.angle_beta   90.00
_cell.angle_gamma   90.00
#
_symmetry.space_group_name_H-M   'P 1'
#
loop_
_entity.id
_entity.type
_entity.pdbx_description
1 polymer ?
#
loop_
_entity_poly.entity_id
_entity_poly.type
_entity_poly.pdbx_seq_one_letter_code
_entity_poly.pdbx_strand_id
1 'polypeptide(L)'
;MTYQENPALRQPVDSDVGHEHDREIAREIRGTKMAKKDERPVDAGLAALVGKSEQELIDFWKQRFGLIAAIPVDTARVGALTPQLRELVRIQNREERKRLTAARMKAFVQLPADQRERITKTREAAYNVDRGVLEEDQRMVDELLPTIPEARNYPTAAR
;
A
#
# COMPACT_ATOMS: atom_id res chain seq x y z
N MET A 1 -44.32 -38.01 -64.57
CA MET A 1 -43.73 -36.77 -65.09
C MET A 1 -42.35 -36.63 -64.48
N THR A 2 -41.38 -36.38 -65.35
CA THR A 2 -39.98 -35.97 -65.15
C THR A 2 -39.83 -34.93 -64.01
N TYR A 3 -38.74 -34.85 -63.24
CA TYR A 3 -37.36 -34.58 -63.67
C TYR A 3 -36.34 -34.91 -62.55
N GLN A 4 -35.20 -35.41 -62.99
CA GLN A 4 -33.91 -35.47 -62.32
C GLN A 4 -33.19 -34.13 -62.50
N GLU A 5 -32.77 -33.45 -61.42
CA GLU A 5 -31.61 -32.54 -61.43
C GLU A 5 -30.92 -32.52 -60.05
N ASN A 6 -29.69 -33.03 -60.05
CA ASN A 6 -28.55 -32.72 -59.18
C ASN A 6 -27.71 -31.75 -60.03
N PRO A 7 -27.13 -30.60 -59.57
CA PRO A 7 -25.87 -30.63 -58.80
C PRO A 7 -25.46 -29.32 -58.07
N ALA A 8 -25.06 -29.35 -56.80
CA ALA A 8 -24.13 -28.32 -56.28
C ALA A 8 -23.54 -28.64 -54.91
N LEU A 9 -22.26 -29.01 -54.93
CA LEU A 9 -21.21 -28.43 -54.10
C LEU A 9 -21.10 -28.87 -52.62
N ARG A 10 -20.17 -29.81 -52.45
CA ARG A 10 -18.99 -29.74 -51.57
C ARG A 10 -19.15 -30.05 -50.07
N GLN A 11 -18.69 -31.28 -49.79
CA GLN A 11 -17.80 -31.72 -48.70
C GLN A 11 -18.25 -31.63 -47.24
N PRO A 12 -17.98 -32.69 -46.45
CA PRO A 12 -18.12 -32.67 -45.00
C PRO A 12 -16.92 -31.91 -44.40
N VAL A 13 -17.19 -30.91 -43.58
CA VAL A 13 -16.15 -30.36 -42.70
C VAL A 13 -16.32 -30.96 -41.31
N ASP A 14 -15.39 -31.85 -40.98
CA ASP A 14 -15.00 -32.17 -39.62
C ASP A 14 -14.92 -30.88 -38.80
N SER A 15 -15.84 -30.72 -37.85
CA SER A 15 -15.71 -29.68 -36.83
C SER A 15 -15.07 -30.31 -35.60
N ASP A 16 -13.80 -30.66 -35.74
CA ASP A 16 -12.86 -30.74 -34.63
C ASP A 16 -12.48 -29.29 -34.27
N VAL A 17 -13.41 -28.57 -33.64
CA VAL A 17 -13.16 -27.21 -33.12
C VAL A 17 -13.38 -27.25 -31.61
N GLY A 18 -12.61 -28.13 -30.97
CA GLY A 18 -12.60 -28.31 -29.52
C GLY A 18 -11.38 -27.75 -28.82
N HIS A 19 -10.36 -27.20 -29.51
CA HIS A 19 -9.04 -27.02 -28.87
C HIS A 19 -8.23 -25.75 -29.20
N GLU A 20 -8.79 -24.73 -29.85
CA GLU A 20 -8.01 -23.51 -30.17
C GLU A 20 -8.50 -22.20 -29.53
N HIS A 21 -9.65 -22.17 -28.85
CA HIS A 21 -10.20 -20.92 -28.30
C HIS A 21 -9.80 -20.59 -26.85
N ASP A 22 -9.03 -21.45 -26.17
CA ASP A 22 -8.54 -21.18 -24.81
C ASP A 22 -7.16 -20.52 -24.76
N ARG A 23 -6.45 -20.44 -25.90
CA ARG A 23 -5.08 -19.90 -25.94
C ARG A 23 -4.99 -18.40 -26.24
N GLU A 24 -6.08 -17.78 -26.68
CA GLU A 24 -6.09 -16.33 -26.99
C GLU A 24 -6.34 -15.47 -25.75
N ILE A 25 -7.21 -15.89 -24.82
CA ILE A 25 -7.42 -15.21 -23.54
C ILE A 25 -6.14 -15.25 -22.66
N ALA A 26 -5.32 -16.30 -22.78
CA ALA A 26 -4.06 -16.42 -22.05
C ALA A 26 -2.96 -15.45 -22.55
N ARG A 27 -3.07 -14.91 -23.78
CA ARG A 27 -2.11 -13.93 -24.31
C ARG A 27 -2.45 -12.49 -23.96
N GLU A 28 -3.72 -12.16 -23.78
CA GLU A 28 -4.15 -10.81 -23.45
C GLU A 28 -3.83 -10.43 -21.98
N ILE A 29 -3.78 -11.42 -21.07
CA ILE A 29 -3.37 -11.21 -19.67
C ILE A 29 -1.85 -10.99 -19.52
N ARG A 30 -1.02 -11.41 -20.49
CA ARG A 30 0.42 -11.07 -20.53
C ARG A 30 0.69 -9.66 -21.06
N GLY A 31 -0.36 -8.90 -21.35
CA GLY A 31 -0.34 -7.51 -21.79
C GLY A 31 -0.57 -6.48 -20.67
N THR A 32 -0.71 -6.88 -19.40
CA THR A 32 -0.52 -5.94 -18.28
C THR A 32 0.97 -5.62 -18.18
N LYS A 33 1.44 -4.83 -19.16
CA LYS A 33 2.61 -3.98 -19.04
C LYS A 33 2.53 -3.39 -17.64
N MET A 34 3.51 -3.77 -16.85
CA MET A 34 3.87 -3.15 -15.60
C MET A 34 3.38 -1.73 -15.60
N ALA A 35 2.33 -1.45 -14.80
CA ALA A 35 2.04 -0.09 -14.41
C ALA A 35 3.40 0.46 -14.02
N LYS A 36 3.89 1.43 -14.81
CA LYS A 36 5.22 1.99 -14.67
C LYS A 36 5.39 2.19 -13.17
N LYS A 37 6.47 1.63 -12.61
CA LYS A 37 6.91 1.93 -11.25
C LYS A 37 7.26 3.41 -11.28
N ASP A 38 6.22 4.22 -11.25
CA ASP A 38 6.25 5.60 -10.89
C ASP A 38 6.86 5.48 -9.51
N GLU A 39 8.16 5.78 -9.39
CA GLU A 39 8.84 5.91 -8.11
C GLU A 39 8.22 7.13 -7.45
N ARG A 40 6.94 6.99 -7.09
CA ARG A 40 6.26 7.97 -6.29
C ARG A 40 7.10 8.01 -5.04
N PRO A 41 7.45 9.19 -4.54
CA PRO A 41 8.35 9.30 -3.42
C PRO A 41 7.94 8.38 -2.27
N VAL A 42 6.63 8.10 -2.08
CA VAL A 42 6.00 7.15 -1.13
C VAL A 42 6.52 5.70 -1.18
N ASP A 43 7.12 5.26 -2.27
CA ASP A 43 7.55 3.87 -2.50
C ASP A 43 9.02 3.60 -2.06
N ALA A 44 9.77 4.63 -1.64
CA ALA A 44 11.05 4.41 -0.94
C ALA A 44 10.79 3.75 0.43
N GLY A 45 11.13 2.47 0.57
CA GLY A 45 10.87 1.71 1.80
C GLY A 45 11.69 2.19 2.99
N LEU A 46 11.22 1.85 4.20
CA LEU A 46 11.93 2.08 5.47
C LEU A 46 13.32 1.44 5.49
N ALA A 47 13.57 0.41 4.66
CA ALA A 47 14.91 -0.15 4.48
C ALA A 47 15.97 0.88 4.05
N ALA A 48 15.59 1.94 3.32
CA ALA A 48 16.49 3.01 2.89
C ALA A 48 16.86 3.99 4.03
N LEU A 49 16.36 3.76 5.24
CA LEU A 49 16.54 4.62 6.41
C LEU A 49 17.57 4.09 7.41
N VAL A 50 18.01 2.84 7.23
CA VAL A 50 19.00 2.21 8.10
C VAL A 50 20.28 3.04 8.11
N GLY A 51 20.75 3.40 9.30
CA GLY A 51 21.98 4.16 9.50
C GLY A 51 21.85 5.67 9.30
N LYS A 52 20.66 6.19 8.95
CA LYS A 52 20.42 7.64 8.87
C LYS A 52 20.38 8.30 10.25
N SER A 53 20.64 9.61 10.29
CA SER A 53 20.50 10.41 11.51
C SER A 53 19.03 10.59 11.90
N GLU A 54 18.76 10.89 13.18
CA GLU A 54 17.39 11.11 13.66
C GLU A 54 16.67 12.21 12.85
N GLN A 55 17.36 13.30 12.52
CA GLN A 55 16.76 14.40 11.77
C GLN A 55 16.34 13.96 10.37
N GLU A 56 17.18 13.18 9.67
CA GLU A 56 16.83 12.63 8.36
C GLU A 56 15.63 11.67 8.42
N LEU A 57 15.50 10.90 9.51
CA LEU A 57 14.33 10.05 9.73
C LEU A 57 13.06 10.89 9.94
N ILE A 58 13.17 11.97 10.72
CA ILE A 58 12.05 12.90 10.96
C ILE A 58 11.61 13.56 9.65
N ASP A 59 12.55 14.05 8.85
CA ASP A 59 12.26 14.74 7.60
C ASP A 59 11.67 13.78 6.55
N PHE A 60 12.15 12.54 6.50
CA PHE A 60 11.53 11.48 5.71
C PHE A 60 10.05 11.29 6.10
N TRP A 61 9.77 11.15 7.39
CA TRP A 61 8.40 10.94 7.88
C TRP A 61 7.51 12.16 7.65
N LYS A 62 8.02 13.38 7.79
CA LYS A 62 7.28 14.61 7.45
C LYS A 62 6.91 14.63 5.98
N GLN A 63 7.86 14.35 5.09
CA GLN A 63 7.60 14.29 3.65
C GLN A 63 6.57 13.20 3.34
N ARG A 64 6.70 12.01 3.94
CA ARG A 64 5.74 10.91 3.81
C ARG A 64 4.33 11.31 4.24
N PHE A 65 4.18 11.89 5.42
CA PHE A 65 2.89 12.32 5.91
C PHE A 65 2.28 13.43 5.06
N GLY A 66 3.09 14.39 4.59
CA GLY A 66 2.63 15.42 3.67
C GLY A 66 2.05 14.83 2.38
N LEU A 67 2.75 13.85 1.79
CA LEU A 67 2.28 13.14 0.59
C LEU A 67 1.00 12.36 0.85
N ILE A 68 0.92 11.64 1.97
CA ILE A 68 -0.29 10.88 2.32
C ILE A 68 -1.47 11.84 2.58
N ALA A 69 -1.26 12.91 3.35
CA ALA A 69 -2.30 13.88 3.68
C ALA A 69 -2.83 14.64 2.45
N ALA A 70 -2.00 14.81 1.42
CA ALA A 70 -2.37 15.41 0.15
C ALA A 70 -3.28 14.52 -0.73
N ILE A 71 -3.34 13.21 -0.47
CA ILE A 71 -4.24 12.32 -1.22
C ILE A 71 -5.70 12.66 -0.87
N PRO A 72 -6.54 12.96 -1.88
CA PRO A 72 -7.91 13.46 -1.64
C PRO A 72 -8.88 12.36 -1.20
N VAL A 73 -8.61 11.10 -1.54
CA VAL A 73 -9.50 9.97 -1.27
C VAL A 73 -9.05 9.21 -0.02
N ASP A 74 -9.95 9.06 0.95
CA ASP A 74 -9.67 8.44 2.25
C ASP A 74 -9.18 6.99 2.13
N THR A 75 -9.82 6.17 1.29
CA THR A 75 -9.40 4.79 1.06
C THR A 75 -8.01 4.69 0.45
N ALA A 76 -7.66 5.61 -0.45
CA ALA A 76 -6.31 5.70 -1.02
C ALA A 76 -5.28 6.16 0.01
N ARG A 77 -5.64 7.06 0.94
CA ARG A 77 -4.78 7.42 2.08
C ARG A 77 -4.49 6.21 2.97
N VAL A 78 -5.52 5.44 3.31
CA VAL A 78 -5.36 4.21 4.10
C VAL A 78 -4.46 3.23 3.35
N GLY A 79 -4.70 3.03 2.05
CA GLY A 79 -3.85 2.20 1.19
C GLY A 79 -2.40 2.66 1.10
N ALA A 80 -2.12 3.95 1.31
CA ALA A 80 -0.76 4.49 1.34
C ALA A 80 -0.10 4.39 2.72
N LEU A 81 -0.85 4.56 3.81
CA LEU A 81 -0.33 4.50 5.18
C LEU A 81 -0.08 3.06 5.66
N THR A 82 -1.03 2.14 5.43
CA THR A 82 -0.97 0.77 5.96
C THR A 82 0.30 0.01 5.57
N PRO A 83 0.79 0.06 4.31
CA PRO A 83 2.05 -0.59 3.95
C PRO A 83 3.26 -0.06 4.73
N GLN A 84 3.30 1.24 5.05
CA GLN A 84 4.40 1.84 5.82
C GLN A 84 4.40 1.31 7.26
N LEU A 85 3.22 1.20 7.89
CA LEU A 85 3.08 0.61 9.22
C LEU A 85 3.47 -0.86 9.22
N ARG A 86 3.06 -1.60 8.19
CA ARG A 86 3.38 -3.02 8.04
C ARG A 86 4.87 -3.25 7.85
N GLU A 87 5.54 -2.42 7.05
CA GLU A 87 6.99 -2.47 6.90
C GLU A 87 7.69 -2.21 8.24
N LEU A 88 7.26 -1.18 8.98
CA LEU A 88 7.82 -0.83 10.29
C LEU A 88 7.71 -1.99 11.28
N VAL A 89 6.54 -2.63 11.34
CA VAL A 89 6.27 -3.77 12.22
C VAL A 89 7.12 -5.00 11.87
N ARG A 90 7.46 -5.18 10.59
CA ARG A 90 8.25 -6.32 10.10
C ARG A 90 9.77 -6.17 10.33
N ILE A 91 10.25 -5.01 10.75
CA ILE A 91 11.65 -4.80 11.10
C ILE A 91 12.00 -5.65 12.32
N GLN A 92 12.87 -6.64 12.12
CA GLN A 92 13.28 -7.60 13.15
C GLN A 92 14.20 -6.97 14.20
N ASN A 93 15.00 -5.99 13.82
CA ASN A 93 15.83 -5.24 14.75
C ASN A 93 14.94 -4.30 15.59
N ARG A 94 14.68 -4.70 16.84
CA ARG A 94 13.80 -3.96 17.75
C ARG A 94 14.27 -2.52 18.01
N GLU A 95 15.58 -2.31 18.18
CA GLU A 95 16.14 -0.98 18.46
C GLU A 95 16.01 -0.07 17.24
N GLU A 96 16.21 -0.60 16.03
CA GLU A 96 15.99 0.16 14.80
C GLU A 96 14.50 0.49 14.61
N ARG A 97 13.61 -0.48 14.88
CA ARG A 97 12.16 -0.25 14.85
C ARG A 97 11.76 0.84 15.84
N LYS A 98 12.32 0.86 17.05
CA LYS A 98 12.11 1.93 18.04
C LYS A 98 12.54 3.29 17.51
N ARG A 99 13.77 3.39 16.97
CA ARG A 99 14.29 4.63 16.39
C ARG A 99 13.39 5.18 15.29
N LEU A 100 12.97 4.32 14.36
CA LEU A 100 12.08 4.72 13.26
C LEU A 100 10.68 5.12 13.76
N THR A 101 10.15 4.41 14.75
CA THR A 101 8.85 4.74 15.37
C THR A 101 8.91 6.07 16.12
N ALA A 102 9.98 6.30 16.88
CA ALA A 102 10.22 7.55 17.60
C ALA A 102 10.32 8.74 16.63
N ALA A 103 11.11 8.59 15.56
CA ALA A 103 11.20 9.60 14.51
C ALA A 103 9.85 9.89 13.84
N ARG A 104 9.04 8.85 13.59
CA ARG A 104 7.68 9.00 13.07
C ARG A 104 6.79 9.80 14.02
N MET A 105 6.86 9.52 15.32
CA MET A 105 6.08 10.22 16.34
C MET A 105 6.48 11.70 16.40
N LYS A 106 7.79 11.99 16.44
CA LYS A 106 8.35 13.34 16.39
C LYS A 106 7.97 14.10 15.11
N ALA A 107 7.99 13.42 13.96
CA ALA A 107 7.58 14.00 12.69
C ALA A 107 6.09 14.37 12.68
N PHE A 108 5.23 13.47 13.17
CA PHE A 108 3.78 13.70 13.21
C PHE A 108 3.40 14.95 14.01
N VAL A 109 3.97 15.14 15.21
CA VAL A 109 3.60 16.29 16.05
C VAL A 109 4.03 17.63 15.45
N GLN A 110 5.04 17.62 14.56
CA GLN A 110 5.54 18.79 13.85
C GLN A 110 4.75 19.13 12.58
N LEU A 111 3.77 18.31 12.18
CA LEU A 111 2.95 18.59 10.99
C LEU A 111 1.95 19.74 11.25
N PRO A 112 1.51 20.44 10.19
CA PRO A 112 0.34 21.32 10.23
C PRO A 112 -0.89 20.62 10.78
N ALA A 113 -1.76 21.36 11.48
CA ALA A 113 -2.89 20.79 12.21
C ALA A 113 -3.88 20.02 11.31
N ASP A 114 -4.15 20.54 10.12
CA ASP A 114 -4.99 19.92 9.09
C ASP A 114 -4.41 18.58 8.61
N GLN A 115 -3.09 18.52 8.42
CA GLN A 115 -2.41 17.29 8.03
C GLN A 115 -2.43 16.27 9.17
N ARG A 116 -2.20 16.69 10.42
CA ARG A 116 -2.32 15.82 11.60
C ARG A 116 -3.70 15.19 11.68
N GLU A 117 -4.75 15.98 11.53
CA GLU A 117 -6.14 15.48 11.56
C GLU A 117 -6.39 14.42 10.47
N ARG A 118 -5.96 14.69 9.23
CA ARG A 118 -6.09 13.73 8.13
C ARG A 118 -5.33 12.44 8.39
N ILE A 119 -4.12 12.53 8.93
CA ILE A 119 -3.30 11.35 9.24
C ILE A 119 -3.89 10.57 10.43
N THR A 120 -4.40 11.23 11.47
CA THR A 120 -5.09 10.57 12.59
C THR A 120 -6.28 9.76 12.09
N LYS A 121 -7.18 10.38 11.32
CA LYS A 121 -8.34 9.69 10.70
C LYS A 121 -7.92 8.54 9.80
N THR A 122 -6.83 8.71 9.04
CA THR A 122 -6.28 7.65 8.19
C THR A 122 -5.75 6.48 9.02
N ARG A 123 -5.07 6.76 10.13
CA ARG A 123 -4.56 5.73 11.05
C ARG A 123 -5.69 4.95 11.73
N GLU A 124 -6.74 5.65 12.15
CA GLU A 124 -7.96 5.03 12.70
C GLU A 124 -8.63 4.11 11.66
N ALA A 125 -8.80 4.58 10.42
CA ALA A 125 -9.37 3.75 9.36
C ALA A 125 -8.46 2.56 8.97
N ALA A 126 -7.14 2.70 9.07
CA ALA A 126 -6.19 1.61 8.83
C ALA A 126 -6.33 0.45 9.83
N TYR A 127 -6.83 0.72 11.04
CA TYR A 127 -7.13 -0.31 12.05
C TYR A 127 -8.14 -1.34 11.53
N ASN A 128 -9.15 -0.89 10.78
CA ASN A 128 -10.16 -1.77 10.21
C ASN A 128 -9.65 -2.60 9.02
N VAL A 129 -8.51 -2.21 8.42
CA VAL A 129 -7.91 -2.89 7.27
C VAL A 129 -6.89 -3.95 7.70
N ASP A 130 -6.04 -3.63 8.67
CA ASP A 130 -4.97 -4.52 9.13
C ASP A 130 -4.74 -4.35 10.64
N ARG A 131 -5.71 -4.85 11.42
CA ARG A 131 -5.75 -4.72 12.87
C ARG A 131 -4.47 -5.21 13.55
N GLY A 132 -3.92 -6.34 13.13
CA GLY A 132 -2.72 -6.92 13.72
C GLY A 132 -1.49 -6.02 13.58
N VAL A 133 -1.33 -5.37 12.42
CA VAL A 133 -0.26 -4.38 12.21
C VAL A 133 -0.47 -3.15 13.10
N LEU A 134 -1.69 -2.65 13.21
CA LEU A 134 -1.96 -1.44 14.01
C LEU A 134 -1.83 -1.69 15.52
N GLU A 135 -2.24 -2.84 16.02
CA GLU A 135 -2.05 -3.21 17.43
C GLU A 135 -0.57 -3.34 17.78
N GLU A 136 0.21 -4.01 16.92
CA GLU A 136 1.64 -4.19 17.11
C GLU A 136 2.40 -2.86 16.97
N ASP A 137 1.97 -1.97 16.07
CA ASP A 137 2.43 -0.58 16.00
C ASP A 137 2.10 0.20 17.28
N GLN A 138 0.86 0.08 17.77
CA GLN A 138 0.41 0.78 18.96
C GLN A 138 1.19 0.37 20.21
N ARG A 139 1.55 -0.92 20.36
CA ARG A 139 2.41 -1.37 21.46
C ARG A 139 3.76 -0.67 21.47
N MET A 140 4.36 -0.47 20.29
CA MET A 140 5.63 0.25 20.17
C MET A 140 5.45 1.74 20.50
N VAL A 141 4.35 2.35 20.05
CA VAL A 141 4.01 3.73 20.39
C VAL A 141 3.83 3.89 21.90
N ASP A 142 3.06 3.00 22.55
CA ASP A 142 2.81 3.03 23.99
C ASP A 142 4.11 2.87 24.81
N GLU A 143 5.06 2.05 24.34
CA GLU A 143 6.38 1.89 24.97
C GLU A 143 7.21 3.19 24.86
N LEU A 144 7.13 3.89 23.73
CA LEU A 144 7.96 5.07 23.43
C LEU A 144 7.35 6.38 23.93
N LEU A 145 6.03 6.48 24.05
CA LEU A 145 5.34 7.72 24.39
C LEU A 145 5.85 8.37 25.70
N PRO A 146 6.16 7.62 26.79
CA PRO A 146 6.70 8.19 28.01
C PRO A 146 8.11 8.78 27.85
N THR A 147 8.87 8.34 26.84
CA THR A 147 10.28 8.72 26.62
C THR A 147 10.46 9.87 25.63
N ILE A 148 9.38 10.30 24.96
CA ILE A 148 9.39 11.37 23.95
C ILE A 148 8.43 12.48 24.40
N PRO A 149 8.89 13.44 25.23
CA PRO A 149 8.04 14.51 25.76
C PRO A 149 7.32 15.34 24.68
N GLU A 150 7.94 15.52 23.52
CA GLU A 150 7.39 16.28 22.38
C GLU A 150 6.22 15.54 21.72
N ALA A 151 6.17 14.20 21.87
CA ALA A 151 5.15 13.36 21.25
C ALA A 151 3.93 13.12 22.15
N ARG A 152 3.77 13.83 23.28
CA ARG A 152 2.64 13.66 24.21
C ARG A 152 1.26 13.74 23.58
N ASN A 153 1.13 14.47 22.47
CA ASN A 153 -0.13 14.63 21.72
C ASN A 153 -0.24 13.66 20.53
N TYR A 154 0.62 12.63 20.45
CA TYR A 154 0.53 11.62 19.40
C TYR A 154 -0.74 10.78 19.59
N PRO A 155 -1.51 10.52 18.51
CA PRO A 155 -2.73 9.75 18.60
C PRO A 155 -2.41 8.32 19.03
N THR A 156 -2.88 7.95 20.21
CA THR A 156 -2.96 6.55 20.63
C THR A 156 -4.31 6.02 20.16
N ALA A 157 -4.34 4.77 19.69
CA ALA A 157 -5.62 4.12 19.45
C ALA A 157 -6.38 4.13 20.78
N ALA A 158 -7.56 4.75 20.78
CA ALA A 158 -8.42 4.75 21.95
C ALA A 158 -8.61 3.29 22.40
N ARG A 159 -8.25 3.03 23.66
CA ARG A 159 -8.46 1.73 24.30
C ARG A 159 -9.95 1.46 24.46
#